data_AF-A0A7X2SRN1-F1
#
_entry.id   AF-A0A7X2SRN1-F1
#
_cell.length_a   1.000
_cell.length_b   1.000
_cell.length_c   1.000
_cell.angle_alpha   90.00
_cell.angle_beta   90.00
_cell.angle_gamma   90.00
#
_symmetry.space_group_name_H-M   'P 1'
#
loop_
_entity.id
_entity.type
_entity.pdbx_description
1 polymer ?
#
loop_
_entity_poly.entity_id
_entity_poly.type
_entity_poly.pdbx_seq_one_letter_code
_entity_poly.pdbx_strand_id
1 'polypeptide(L)'
;VFFFSPTSLGIILGIIIGILGNLNNLTDIDAWGEVLKFAIQLAAVMTIFPLITDVFAKAFIPLADAIDSRQKEEMKEKTHPKRWFLGIDDGVGYGEPATIISGMILIPIMVLLAFVLPGNRTLPVVDLIALPFMVESIVAITRGNILKIIANGIIWFSLGLYASSWLGSIYTEAVSNYGATIPTGVVLITSFNLMARPLNAVVFAVFISQNPFWIGLCLGIYLVLLFLLRRYRSQIWSYLRKMSEKNIN
;
A
#
# COMPACT_ATOMS: atom_id res chain seq x y z
N VAL A 1 -23.59 8.07 -7.76
CA VAL A 1 -23.47 7.14 -6.59
C VAL A 1 -23.20 5.70 -7.02
N PHE A 2 -23.90 5.14 -8.03
CA PHE A 2 -23.73 3.73 -8.44
C PHE A 2 -22.39 3.40 -9.15
N PHE A 3 -21.86 4.32 -9.98
CA PHE A 3 -20.63 4.12 -10.77
C PHE A 3 -19.33 4.07 -9.94
N PHE A 4 -19.31 4.70 -8.77
CA PHE A 4 -18.16 4.70 -7.85
C PHE A 4 -18.29 3.66 -6.73
N SER A 5 -19.27 2.75 -6.81
CA SER A 5 -19.30 1.63 -5.88
C SER A 5 -18.12 0.69 -6.17
N PRO A 6 -17.50 0.07 -5.16
CA PRO A 6 -16.40 -0.87 -5.35
C PRO A 6 -16.75 -2.00 -6.34
N THR A 7 -18.01 -2.46 -6.31
CA THR A 7 -18.54 -3.46 -7.25
C THR A 7 -18.53 -2.97 -8.69
N SER A 8 -19.06 -1.77 -8.96
CA SER A 8 -19.09 -1.19 -10.31
C SER A 8 -17.68 -0.93 -10.84
N LEU A 9 -16.79 -0.40 -10.00
CA LEU A 9 -15.39 -0.19 -10.38
C LEU A 9 -14.70 -1.51 -10.71
N GLY A 10 -14.95 -2.57 -9.93
CA GLY A 10 -14.38 -3.89 -10.21
C GLY A 10 -14.89 -4.51 -11.52
N ILE A 11 -16.18 -4.34 -11.85
CA ILE A 11 -16.71 -4.78 -13.15
C ILE A 11 -16.06 -3.99 -14.29
N ILE A 12 -16.05 -2.66 -14.21
CA ILE A 12 -15.51 -1.79 -15.27
C ILE A 12 -14.03 -2.07 -15.50
N LEU A 13 -13.24 -2.09 -14.42
CA LEU A 13 -11.80 -2.37 -14.49
C LEU A 13 -11.55 -3.79 -14.97
N GLY A 14 -12.35 -4.76 -14.53
CA GLY A 14 -12.19 -6.15 -14.93
C GLY A 14 -12.50 -6.37 -16.41
N ILE A 15 -13.51 -5.69 -16.96
CA ILE A 15 -13.77 -5.71 -18.41
C ILE A 15 -12.62 -5.06 -19.18
N ILE A 16 -12.16 -3.87 -18.75
CA ILE A 16 -11.08 -3.15 -19.43
C ILE A 16 -9.79 -3.98 -19.43
N ILE A 17 -9.37 -4.46 -18.25
CA ILE A 17 -8.15 -5.25 -18.09
C ILE A 17 -8.29 -6.61 -18.78
N GLY A 18 -9.46 -7.24 -18.71
CA GLY A 18 -9.74 -8.50 -19.39
C GLY A 18 -9.61 -8.37 -20.91
N ILE A 19 -10.19 -7.31 -21.50
CA ILE A 19 -10.08 -7.02 -22.93
C ILE A 19 -8.61 -6.77 -23.31
N LEU A 20 -7.89 -6.00 -22.50
CA LEU A 20 -6.47 -5.72 -22.72
C LEU A 20 -5.60 -6.99 -22.59
N GLY A 21 -5.96 -7.93 -21.72
CA GLY A 21 -5.28 -9.22 -21.59
C GLY A 21 -5.54 -10.18 -22.76
N ASN A 22 -6.69 -10.04 -23.43
CA ASN A 22 -7.11 -10.93 -24.52
C ASN A 22 -7.06 -10.28 -25.91
N LEU A 23 -6.24 -9.22 -26.10
CA LEU A 23 -6.14 -8.44 -27.36
C LEU A 23 -5.96 -9.27 -28.64
N ASN A 24 -5.31 -10.42 -28.54
CA ASN A 24 -5.02 -11.30 -29.68
C ASN A 24 -6.16 -12.27 -30.02
N ASN A 25 -7.13 -12.48 -29.12
CA ASN A 25 -8.17 -13.52 -29.23
C ASN A 25 -9.61 -12.97 -29.12
N LEU A 26 -9.84 -11.66 -29.30
CA LEU A 26 -11.18 -11.03 -29.15
C LEU A 26 -12.27 -11.57 -30.09
N THR A 27 -11.88 -12.26 -31.17
CA THR A 27 -12.82 -12.88 -32.11
C THR A 27 -13.40 -14.19 -31.57
N ASP A 28 -12.85 -14.74 -30.50
CA ASP A 28 -13.29 -15.99 -29.88
C ASP A 28 -14.28 -15.75 -28.74
N ILE A 29 -15.32 -16.58 -28.67
CA ILE A 29 -16.31 -16.58 -27.58
C ILE A 29 -15.66 -16.96 -26.25
N ASP A 30 -14.65 -17.83 -26.28
CA ASP A 30 -13.95 -18.25 -25.07
C ASP A 30 -13.22 -17.07 -24.40
N ALA A 31 -12.63 -16.17 -25.19
CA ALA A 31 -12.00 -14.95 -24.69
C ALA A 31 -13.01 -14.03 -23.98
N TRP A 32 -14.23 -13.89 -24.51
CA TRP A 32 -15.29 -13.13 -23.84
C TRP A 32 -15.75 -13.80 -22.53
N GLY A 33 -15.77 -15.13 -22.50
CA GLY A 33 -16.01 -15.91 -21.29
C GLY A 33 -14.96 -15.63 -20.20
N GLU A 34 -13.68 -15.56 -20.56
CA GLU A 34 -12.60 -15.20 -19.64
C GLU A 34 -12.71 -13.75 -19.13
N VAL A 35 -12.98 -12.80 -20.03
CA VAL A 35 -13.16 -11.38 -19.69
C VAL A 35 -14.27 -11.21 -18.67
N LEU A 36 -15.43 -11.83 -18.91
CA LEU A 36 -16.58 -11.76 -18.00
C LEU A 36 -16.30 -12.45 -16.66
N LYS A 37 -15.69 -13.64 -16.68
CA LYS A 37 -15.29 -14.36 -15.45
C LYS A 37 -14.35 -13.50 -14.60
N PHE A 38 -13.34 -12.91 -15.22
CA PHE A 38 -12.39 -12.04 -14.56
C PHE A 38 -13.05 -10.77 -14.01
N ALA A 39 -13.97 -10.15 -14.76
CA ALA A 39 -14.72 -8.99 -14.30
C ALA A 39 -15.58 -9.27 -13.06
N ILE A 40 -16.27 -10.41 -13.04
CA ILE A 40 -17.06 -10.84 -11.88
C ILE A 40 -16.16 -11.15 -10.68
N GLN A 41 -15.04 -11.84 -10.90
CA GLN A 41 -14.06 -12.14 -9.84
C GLN A 41 -13.50 -10.85 -9.23
N LEU A 42 -13.04 -9.91 -10.06
CA LEU A 42 -12.50 -8.64 -9.59
C LEU A 42 -13.54 -7.83 -8.83
N ALA A 43 -14.79 -7.78 -9.33
CA ALA A 43 -15.89 -7.12 -8.64
C ALA A 43 -16.22 -7.75 -7.29
N ALA A 44 -16.18 -9.08 -7.19
CA ALA A 44 -16.38 -9.79 -5.94
C ALA A 44 -15.30 -9.41 -4.92
N VAL A 45 -14.02 -9.45 -5.30
CA VAL A 45 -12.92 -9.09 -4.40
C VAL A 45 -13.01 -7.61 -4.00
N MET A 46 -13.30 -6.69 -4.93
CA MET A 46 -13.46 -5.26 -4.62
C MET A 46 -14.64 -4.96 -3.71
N THR A 47 -15.66 -5.81 -3.70
CA THR A 47 -16.81 -5.67 -2.80
C THR A 47 -16.52 -6.25 -1.41
N ILE A 48 -15.87 -7.42 -1.38
CA ILE A 48 -15.64 -8.18 -0.14
C ILE A 48 -14.53 -7.54 0.70
N PHE A 49 -13.43 -7.11 0.07
CA PHE A 49 -12.24 -6.66 0.80
C PHE A 49 -12.52 -5.46 1.73
N PRO A 50 -13.19 -4.38 1.30
CA PRO A 50 -13.51 -3.25 2.20
C PRO A 50 -14.47 -3.63 3.34
N LEU A 51 -15.38 -4.58 3.11
CA LEU A 51 -16.31 -5.06 4.15
C LEU A 51 -15.56 -5.82 5.24
N ILE A 52 -14.60 -6.67 4.86
CA ILE A 52 -13.78 -7.41 5.81
C ILE A 52 -12.98 -6.44 6.69
N THR A 53 -12.33 -5.45 6.09
CA THR A 53 -11.52 -4.47 6.83
C THR A 53 -12.37 -3.61 7.77
N ASP A 54 -13.57 -3.21 7.36
CA ASP A 54 -14.51 -2.46 8.21
C ASP A 54 -14.98 -3.27 9.42
N VAL A 55 -15.27 -4.57 9.23
CA VAL A 55 -15.63 -5.47 10.34
C VAL A 55 -14.48 -5.61 11.33
N PHE A 56 -13.24 -5.77 10.84
CA PHE A 56 -12.06 -5.80 11.72
C PHE A 56 -11.85 -4.48 12.45
N ALA A 57 -11.93 -3.34 11.78
CA ALA A 57 -11.81 -2.02 12.41
C ALA A 57 -12.83 -1.87 13.55
N LYS A 58 -14.11 -2.23 13.32
CA LYS A 58 -15.17 -2.21 14.33
C LYS A 58 -14.91 -3.15 15.50
N ALA A 59 -14.27 -4.30 15.28
CA ALA A 59 -13.89 -5.23 16.35
C ALA A 59 -12.74 -4.70 17.21
N PHE A 60 -11.80 -3.95 16.61
CA PHE A 60 -10.63 -3.43 17.32
C PHE A 60 -10.86 -2.07 18.00
N ILE A 61 -11.82 -1.25 17.55
CA ILE A 61 -12.14 0.04 18.20
C ILE A 61 -12.46 -0.11 19.70
N PRO A 62 -13.34 -1.03 20.15
CA PRO A 62 -13.62 -1.19 21.58
C PRO A 62 -12.40 -1.63 22.38
N LEU A 63 -11.53 -2.46 21.78
CA LEU A 63 -10.28 -2.88 22.41
C LEU A 63 -9.32 -1.69 22.56
N ALA A 64 -9.23 -0.85 21.53
CA ALA A 64 -8.43 0.36 21.56
C ALA A 64 -8.92 1.35 22.63
N ASP A 65 -10.23 1.57 22.71
CA ASP A 65 -10.86 2.44 23.71
C ASP A 65 -10.66 1.91 25.15
N ALA A 66 -10.74 0.60 25.35
CA ALA A 66 -10.49 -0.04 26.65
C ALA A 66 -9.03 0.10 27.10
N ILE A 67 -8.08 0.09 26.16
CA ILE A 67 -6.66 0.31 26.45
C ILE A 67 -6.38 1.78 26.73
N ASP A 68 -6.95 2.72 25.96
CA ASP A 68 -6.79 4.16 26.18
C ASP A 68 -7.40 4.61 27.52
N SER A 69 -8.57 4.09 27.89
CA SER A 69 -9.20 4.35 29.19
C SER A 69 -8.36 3.84 30.36
N ARG A 70 -7.87 2.59 30.31
CA ARG A 70 -6.92 2.05 31.30
C ARG A 70 -5.63 2.86 31.39
N GLN A 71 -5.11 3.34 30.26
CA GLN A 71 -3.93 4.20 30.25
C GLN A 71 -4.18 5.53 30.98
N LYS A 72 -5.34 6.17 30.75
CA LYS A 72 -5.72 7.41 31.44
C LYS A 72 -5.85 7.20 32.95
N GLU A 73 -6.29 6.03 33.39
CA GLU A 73 -6.34 5.65 34.81
C GLU A 73 -4.94 5.44 35.39
N GLU A 74 -4.09 4.62 34.74
CA GLU A 74 -2.71 4.38 35.20
C GLU A 74 -1.82 5.63 35.19
N MET A 75 -2.07 6.59 34.29
CA MET A 75 -1.36 7.86 34.23
C MET A 75 -1.71 8.83 35.38
N LYS A 76 -2.87 8.66 36.03
CA LYS A 76 -3.25 9.47 37.21
C LYS A 76 -2.49 9.03 38.47
N GLU A 77 -2.01 7.79 38.54
CA GLU A 77 -1.46 7.19 39.76
C GLU A 77 0.08 7.24 39.88
N LYS A 78 0.84 7.68 38.86
CA LYS A 78 2.33 7.63 38.88
C LYS A 78 3.01 8.96 38.50
N THR A 79 3.98 9.37 39.34
CA THR A 79 4.82 10.58 39.22
C THR A 79 5.82 10.57 38.05
N HIS A 80 6.12 9.39 37.47
CA HIS A 80 6.91 9.23 36.25
C HIS A 80 6.25 8.18 35.33
N PRO A 81 5.26 8.57 34.50
CA PRO A 81 4.52 7.60 33.71
C PRO A 81 5.41 7.05 32.58
N LYS A 82 5.69 5.74 32.61
CA LYS A 82 6.13 5.02 31.41
C LYS A 82 5.00 5.13 30.39
N ARG A 83 5.22 5.90 29.34
CA ARG A 83 4.22 6.18 28.30
C ARG A 83 4.14 4.99 27.36
N TRP A 84 3.04 4.25 27.43
CA TRP A 84 2.69 3.24 26.45
C TRP A 84 1.99 3.92 25.28
N PHE A 85 2.36 3.54 24.06
CA PHE A 85 1.70 3.98 22.83
C PHE A 85 0.89 2.80 22.33
N LEU A 86 -0.41 3.01 22.12
CA LEU A 86 -1.23 2.04 21.44
C LEU A 86 -1.01 2.18 19.93
N GLY A 87 -0.25 1.25 19.36
CA GLY A 87 -0.21 1.08 17.91
C GLY A 87 -1.51 0.39 17.49
N ILE A 88 -2.40 1.13 16.85
CA ILE A 88 -3.56 0.56 16.17
C ILE A 88 -3.18 0.36 14.70
N ASP A 89 -3.68 -0.71 14.09
CA ASP A 89 -3.51 -0.97 12.66
C ASP A 89 -4.09 0.17 11.81
N ASP A 90 -3.56 0.38 10.61
CA ASP A 90 -3.97 1.47 9.71
C ASP A 90 -5.44 1.38 9.29
N GLY A 91 -6.05 0.19 9.40
CA GLY A 91 -7.47 -0.02 9.12
C GLY A 91 -8.45 0.91 9.84
N VAL A 92 -8.08 1.55 10.95
CA VAL A 92 -8.94 2.56 11.62
C VAL A 92 -9.02 3.90 10.88
N GLY A 93 -8.01 4.28 10.11
CA GLY A 93 -8.01 5.53 9.33
C GLY A 93 -8.55 5.38 7.91
N TYR A 94 -8.80 4.15 7.46
CA TYR A 94 -9.43 3.86 6.17
C TYR A 94 -10.79 4.55 5.99
N GLY A 95 -11.54 4.74 7.08
CA GLY A 95 -12.85 5.40 7.06
C GLY A 95 -12.82 6.89 6.69
N GLU A 96 -11.63 7.52 6.66
CA GLU A 96 -11.49 8.93 6.33
C GLU A 96 -11.95 9.21 4.88
N PRO A 97 -12.94 10.10 4.65
CA PRO A 97 -13.50 10.34 3.31
C PRO A 97 -12.44 10.75 2.29
N ALA A 98 -11.44 11.54 2.69
CA ALA A 98 -10.36 11.96 1.81
C ALA A 98 -9.49 10.78 1.35
N THR A 99 -9.27 9.77 2.20
CA THR A 99 -8.54 8.53 1.87
C THR A 99 -9.31 7.70 0.85
N ILE A 100 -10.60 7.48 1.10
CA ILE A 100 -11.48 6.69 0.21
C ILE A 100 -11.59 7.36 -1.16
N ILE A 101 -11.87 8.68 -1.19
CA ILE A 101 -12.03 9.42 -2.45
C ILE A 101 -10.72 9.45 -3.24
N SER A 102 -9.59 9.77 -2.59
CA SER A 102 -8.30 9.85 -3.27
C SER A 102 -7.85 8.48 -3.78
N GLY A 103 -8.03 7.42 -2.98
CA GLY A 103 -7.74 6.05 -3.37
C GLY A 103 -8.57 5.61 -4.57
N MET A 104 -9.90 5.85 -4.56
CA MET A 104 -10.77 5.54 -5.69
C MET A 104 -10.39 6.26 -6.99
N ILE A 105 -9.96 7.52 -6.90
CA ILE A 105 -9.47 8.28 -8.07
C ILE A 105 -8.12 7.74 -8.55
N LEU A 106 -7.25 7.33 -7.64
CA LEU A 106 -5.93 6.80 -7.97
C LEU A 106 -5.98 5.42 -8.61
N ILE A 107 -7.01 4.60 -8.38
CA ILE A 107 -7.17 3.28 -9.02
C ILE A 107 -7.13 3.35 -10.57
N PRO A 108 -8.02 4.09 -11.26
CA PRO A 108 -7.97 4.17 -12.73
C PRO A 108 -6.69 4.86 -13.23
N ILE A 109 -6.17 5.83 -12.49
CA ILE A 109 -4.89 6.48 -12.81
C ILE A 109 -3.74 5.47 -12.75
N MET A 110 -3.71 4.61 -11.73
CA MET A 110 -2.71 3.58 -11.55
C MET A 110 -2.72 2.57 -12.69
N VAL A 111 -3.91 2.16 -13.13
CA VAL A 111 -4.07 1.29 -14.31
C VAL A 111 -3.48 1.98 -15.55
N LEU A 112 -3.84 3.25 -15.79
CA LEU A 112 -3.31 4.01 -16.92
C LEU A 112 -1.78 4.16 -16.84
N LEU A 113 -1.24 4.49 -15.67
CA LEU A 113 0.21 4.58 -15.45
C LEU A 113 0.91 3.25 -15.73
N ALA A 114 0.35 2.13 -15.28
CA ALA A 114 0.91 0.81 -15.54
C ALA A 114 1.03 0.49 -17.04
N PHE A 115 0.13 1.01 -17.87
CA PHE A 115 0.22 0.84 -19.33
C PHE A 115 1.11 1.87 -20.03
N VAL A 116 1.12 3.11 -19.57
CA VAL A 116 1.84 4.22 -20.22
C VAL A 116 3.33 4.25 -19.83
N LEU A 117 3.68 3.79 -18.63
CA LEU A 117 5.06 3.86 -18.14
C LEU A 117 5.98 2.91 -18.93
N PRO A 118 6.99 3.46 -19.64
CA PRO A 118 7.89 2.64 -20.44
C PRO A 118 8.73 1.74 -19.55
N GLY A 119 8.79 0.45 -19.86
CA GLY A 119 9.56 -0.54 -19.09
C GLY A 119 8.83 -1.13 -17.88
N ASN A 120 7.59 -0.71 -17.60
CA ASN A 120 6.76 -1.40 -16.61
C ASN A 120 6.31 -2.77 -17.15
N ARG A 121 6.42 -3.79 -16.30
CA ARG A 121 6.01 -5.18 -16.59
C ARG A 121 4.94 -5.67 -15.62
N THR A 122 4.48 -4.81 -14.70
CA THR A 122 3.61 -5.19 -13.60
C THR A 122 2.31 -4.40 -13.61
N LEU A 123 1.18 -5.11 -13.64
CA LEU A 123 -0.14 -4.54 -13.37
C LEU A 123 -0.68 -5.22 -12.11
N PRO A 124 -0.68 -4.55 -10.95
CA PRO A 124 -0.98 -5.21 -9.69
C PRO A 124 -2.49 -5.22 -9.41
N VAL A 125 -3.23 -6.02 -10.18
CA VAL A 125 -4.70 -6.06 -10.18
C VAL A 125 -5.28 -6.22 -8.77
N VAL A 126 -4.74 -7.14 -7.98
CA VAL A 126 -5.22 -7.43 -6.62
C VAL A 126 -4.88 -6.27 -5.66
N ASP A 127 -3.71 -5.65 -5.82
CA ASP A 127 -3.28 -4.56 -4.95
C ASP A 127 -3.99 -3.24 -5.28
N LEU A 128 -4.66 -3.10 -6.44
CA LEU A 128 -5.47 -1.92 -6.77
C LEU A 128 -6.52 -1.63 -5.69
N ILE A 129 -7.06 -2.69 -5.08
CA ILE A 129 -8.09 -2.62 -4.04
C ILE A 129 -7.52 -2.06 -2.74
N ALA A 130 -6.23 -2.26 -2.51
CA ALA A 130 -5.52 -1.78 -1.33
C ALA A 130 -4.98 -0.34 -1.49
N LEU A 131 -5.11 0.28 -2.67
CA LEU A 131 -4.59 1.63 -2.91
C LEU A 131 -5.09 2.71 -1.94
N PRO A 132 -6.37 2.71 -1.49
CA PRO A 132 -6.80 3.69 -0.49
C PRO A 132 -6.02 3.55 0.83
N PHE A 133 -5.72 2.33 1.29
CA PHE A 133 -4.86 2.11 2.46
C PHE A 133 -3.44 2.66 2.22
N MET A 134 -2.88 2.45 1.03
CA MET A 134 -1.52 2.90 0.71
C MET A 134 -1.37 4.43 0.75
N VAL A 135 -2.43 5.20 0.48
CA VAL A 135 -2.40 6.66 0.46
C VAL A 135 -2.79 7.30 1.79
N GLU A 136 -3.25 6.52 2.77
CA GLU A 136 -3.67 7.03 4.08
C GLU A 136 -2.56 7.83 4.78
N SER A 137 -1.33 7.32 4.73
CA SER A 137 -0.16 8.03 5.25
C SER A 137 0.07 9.39 4.57
N ILE A 138 -0.19 9.48 3.25
CA ILE A 138 -0.10 10.72 2.47
C ILE A 138 -1.24 11.66 2.84
N VAL A 139 -2.45 11.13 3.07
CA VAL A 139 -3.63 11.89 3.50
C VAL A 139 -3.36 12.56 4.85
N ALA A 140 -2.77 11.84 5.80
CA ALA A 140 -2.42 12.37 7.12
C ALA A 140 -1.39 13.52 7.04
N ILE A 141 -0.41 13.44 6.14
CA ILE A 141 0.61 14.49 5.95
C ILE A 141 0.02 15.71 5.24
N THR A 142 -0.87 15.48 4.27
CA THR A 142 -1.46 16.53 3.42
C THR A 142 -2.72 17.16 4.02
N ARG A 143 -3.17 16.69 5.19
CA ARG A 143 -4.38 17.14 5.88
C ARG A 143 -5.64 17.02 5.01
N GLY A 144 -5.79 15.89 4.32
CA GLY A 144 -6.97 15.64 3.50
C GLY A 144 -7.02 16.39 2.17
N ASN A 145 -5.96 17.08 1.75
CA ASN A 145 -5.94 17.77 0.46
C ASN A 145 -5.82 16.78 -0.71
N ILE A 146 -6.96 16.45 -1.31
CA ILE A 146 -7.11 15.45 -2.39
C ILE A 146 -6.15 15.71 -3.57
N LEU A 147 -5.95 16.96 -3.99
CA LEU A 147 -5.06 17.28 -5.12
C LEU A 147 -3.60 16.94 -4.81
N LYS A 148 -3.15 17.26 -3.59
CA LYS A 148 -1.79 16.91 -3.13
C LYS A 148 -1.64 15.41 -2.96
N ILE A 149 -2.68 14.71 -2.52
CA ILE A 149 -2.67 13.26 -2.37
C ILE A 149 -2.54 12.60 -3.74
N ILE A 150 -3.34 13.00 -4.73
CA ILE A 150 -3.28 12.46 -6.09
C ILE A 150 -1.91 12.72 -6.72
N ALA A 151 -1.38 13.95 -6.62
CA ALA A 151 -0.08 14.29 -7.18
C ALA A 151 1.06 13.46 -6.56
N ASN A 152 1.08 13.32 -5.24
CA ASN A 152 2.07 12.46 -4.57
C ASN A 152 1.86 10.98 -4.88
N GLY A 153 0.60 10.52 -4.93
CA GLY A 153 0.23 9.16 -5.28
C GLY A 153 0.72 8.77 -6.67
N ILE A 154 0.55 9.63 -7.67
CA ILE A 154 1.06 9.42 -9.04
C ILE A 154 2.57 9.20 -9.03
N ILE A 155 3.33 10.08 -8.37
CA ILE A 155 4.79 9.99 -8.32
C ILE A 155 5.20 8.71 -7.59
N TRP A 156 4.62 8.46 -6.42
CA TRP A 156 4.97 7.34 -5.57
C TRP A 156 4.64 6.00 -6.22
N PHE A 157 3.46 5.88 -6.82
CA PHE A 157 3.05 4.67 -7.51
C PHE A 157 3.81 4.44 -8.82
N SER A 158 4.19 5.50 -9.54
CA SER A 158 5.06 5.37 -10.72
C SER A 158 6.42 4.79 -10.34
N LEU A 159 7.05 5.32 -9.28
CA LEU A 159 8.29 4.76 -8.74
C LEU A 159 8.10 3.33 -8.24
N GLY A 160 6.96 3.05 -7.63
CA GLY A 160 6.59 1.73 -7.18
C GLY A 160 6.43 0.71 -8.30
N LEU A 161 5.87 1.10 -9.44
CA LEU A 161 5.74 0.23 -10.62
C LEU A 161 7.11 -0.13 -11.20
N TYR A 162 8.03 0.84 -11.25
CA TYR A 162 9.42 0.57 -11.65
C TYR A 162 10.13 -0.37 -10.67
N ALA A 163 10.01 -0.11 -9.37
CA ALA A 163 10.57 -0.97 -8.34
C ALA A 163 10.02 -2.40 -8.40
N SER A 164 8.70 -2.54 -8.54
CA SER A 164 8.01 -3.82 -8.67
C SER A 164 8.42 -4.58 -9.93
N SER A 165 8.54 -3.89 -11.06
CA SER A 165 8.97 -4.50 -12.33
C SER A 165 10.41 -5.00 -12.29
N TRP A 166 11.30 -4.25 -11.62
CA TRP A 166 12.69 -4.64 -11.46
C TRP A 166 12.83 -5.79 -10.47
N LEU A 167 12.30 -5.64 -9.26
CA LEU A 167 12.37 -6.65 -8.20
C LEU A 167 11.59 -7.92 -8.55
N GLY A 168 10.57 -7.83 -9.41
CA GLY A 168 9.77 -8.99 -9.82
C GLY A 168 10.61 -10.11 -10.43
N SER A 169 11.60 -9.75 -11.24
CA SER A 169 12.53 -10.74 -11.82
C SER A 169 13.36 -11.44 -10.75
N ILE A 170 13.92 -10.67 -9.81
CA ILE A 170 14.75 -11.16 -8.70
C ILE A 170 13.96 -12.07 -7.77
N TYR A 171 12.72 -11.71 -7.43
CA TYR A 171 11.87 -12.52 -6.58
C TYR A 171 11.42 -13.81 -7.28
N THR A 172 11.11 -13.74 -8.57
CA THR A 172 10.74 -14.92 -9.35
C THR A 172 11.91 -15.91 -9.41
N GLU A 173 13.14 -15.43 -9.61
CA GLU A 173 14.34 -16.24 -9.58
C GLU A 173 14.59 -16.85 -8.19
N ALA A 174 14.41 -16.06 -7.11
CA ALA A 174 14.54 -16.56 -5.75
C ALA A 174 13.50 -17.65 -5.43
N VAL A 175 12.25 -17.50 -5.88
CA VAL A 175 11.20 -18.52 -5.71
C VAL A 175 11.49 -19.75 -6.58
N SER A 176 12.03 -19.59 -7.79
CA SER A 176 12.43 -20.73 -8.62
C SER A 176 13.58 -21.53 -8.00
N ASN A 177 14.50 -20.86 -7.28
CA ASN A 177 15.68 -21.50 -6.70
C ASN A 177 15.42 -22.08 -5.30
N TYR A 178 14.55 -21.45 -4.50
CA TYR A 178 14.36 -21.78 -3.08
C TYR A 178 12.90 -22.03 -2.68
N GLY A 179 11.95 -21.72 -3.54
CA GLY A 179 10.51 -21.83 -3.29
C GLY A 179 9.87 -23.06 -3.92
N ALA A 180 8.55 -23.18 -3.73
CA ALA A 180 7.74 -24.23 -4.34
C ALA A 180 7.60 -24.02 -5.86
N THR A 181 7.37 -25.11 -6.59
CA THR A 181 7.17 -25.13 -8.05
C THR A 181 6.22 -24.03 -8.51
N ILE A 182 6.72 -23.14 -9.38
CA ILE A 182 5.93 -22.07 -9.99
C ILE A 182 4.87 -22.71 -10.91
N PRO A 183 3.57 -22.40 -10.74
CA PRO A 183 2.51 -22.94 -11.60
C PRO A 183 2.73 -22.59 -13.07
N THR A 184 2.40 -23.52 -13.96
CA THR A 184 2.53 -23.35 -15.42
C THR A 184 1.76 -22.12 -15.89
N GLY A 185 2.44 -21.21 -16.59
CA GLY A 185 1.85 -19.97 -17.11
C GLY A 185 2.12 -18.72 -16.27
N VAL A 186 2.72 -18.84 -15.07
CA VAL A 186 3.16 -17.67 -14.28
C VAL A 186 4.53 -17.20 -14.77
N VAL A 187 4.56 -16.06 -15.44
CA VAL A 187 5.79 -15.47 -16.03
C VAL A 187 6.55 -14.59 -15.02
N LEU A 188 5.84 -13.93 -14.10
CA LEU A 188 6.45 -13.01 -13.13
C LEU A 188 5.65 -13.03 -11.82
N ILE A 189 6.33 -13.27 -10.70
CA ILE A 189 5.75 -13.17 -9.35
C ILE A 189 6.07 -11.79 -8.79
N THR A 190 5.04 -10.95 -8.62
CA THR A 190 5.20 -9.60 -8.07
C THR A 190 4.10 -9.28 -7.07
N SER A 191 4.46 -8.59 -5.98
CA SER A 191 3.50 -7.98 -5.06
C SER A 191 3.82 -6.49 -4.94
N PHE A 192 2.88 -5.65 -5.35
CA PHE A 192 3.08 -4.21 -5.31
C PHE A 192 3.19 -3.72 -3.87
N ASN A 193 2.34 -4.20 -2.95
CA ASN A 193 2.39 -3.74 -1.57
C ASN A 193 3.75 -4.00 -0.86
N LEU A 194 4.39 -5.14 -1.17
CA LEU A 194 5.68 -5.51 -0.59
C LEU A 194 6.86 -4.85 -1.32
N MET A 195 6.82 -4.81 -2.65
CA MET A 195 7.97 -4.53 -3.51
C MET A 195 7.99 -3.10 -4.04
N ALA A 196 6.84 -2.43 -4.09
CA ALA A 196 6.70 -1.10 -4.68
C ALA A 196 7.12 0.05 -3.75
N ARG A 197 7.63 -0.23 -2.54
CA ARG A 197 8.17 0.80 -1.64
C ARG A 197 9.57 1.19 -2.16
N PRO A 198 9.78 2.39 -2.73
CA PRO A 198 11.04 2.76 -3.36
C PRO A 198 12.23 2.67 -2.40
N LEU A 199 12.02 2.99 -1.12
CA LEU A 199 13.04 2.85 -0.09
C LEU A 199 13.47 1.38 0.11
N ASN A 200 12.52 0.45 0.12
CA ASN A 200 12.83 -0.98 0.21
C ASN A 200 13.60 -1.41 -1.04
N ALA A 201 13.18 -0.97 -2.23
CA ALA A 201 13.87 -1.31 -3.47
C ALA A 201 15.33 -0.85 -3.49
N VAL A 202 15.62 0.36 -2.99
CA VAL A 202 17.00 0.87 -2.87
C VAL A 202 17.81 0.04 -1.88
N VAL A 203 17.25 -0.29 -0.71
CA VAL A 203 17.93 -1.14 0.27
C VAL A 203 18.21 -2.52 -0.33
N PHE A 204 17.22 -3.16 -0.96
CA PHE A 204 17.41 -4.43 -1.64
C PHE A 204 18.47 -4.33 -2.74
N ALA A 205 18.51 -3.26 -3.52
CA ALA A 205 19.53 -3.05 -4.54
C ALA A 205 20.95 -3.01 -3.98
N VAL A 206 21.13 -2.38 -2.81
CA VAL A 206 22.41 -2.33 -2.12
C VAL A 206 22.87 -3.73 -1.69
N PHE A 207 21.96 -4.56 -1.18
CA PHE A 207 22.31 -5.92 -0.75
C PHE A 207 22.52 -6.89 -1.93
N ILE A 208 21.74 -6.74 -3.01
CA ILE A 208 21.88 -7.55 -4.23
C ILE A 208 23.19 -7.23 -4.98
N SER A 209 23.67 -5.98 -4.89
CA SER A 209 24.95 -5.54 -5.47
C SER A 209 26.17 -6.34 -4.94
N GLN A 210 26.05 -7.01 -3.79
CA GLN A 210 27.12 -7.75 -3.10
C GLN A 210 28.42 -6.95 -2.85
N ASN A 211 28.41 -5.65 -3.12
CA ASN A 211 29.57 -4.79 -2.96
C ASN A 211 29.69 -4.35 -1.48
N PRO A 212 30.79 -4.69 -0.79
CA PRO A 212 30.98 -4.38 0.62
C PRO A 212 30.89 -2.88 0.94
N PHE A 213 31.26 -2.02 -0.02
CA PHE A 213 31.22 -0.57 0.17
C PHE A 213 29.79 -0.04 0.30
N TRP A 214 28.89 -0.45 -0.60
CA TRP A 214 27.49 0.01 -0.57
C TRP A 214 26.74 -0.54 0.64
N ILE A 215 27.00 -1.79 1.00
CA ILE A 215 26.44 -2.42 2.20
C ILE A 215 26.92 -1.69 3.45
N GLY A 216 28.22 -1.40 3.54
CA GLY A 216 28.82 -0.62 4.62
C GLY A 216 28.24 0.79 4.73
N LEU A 217 28.03 1.46 3.60
CA LEU A 217 27.39 2.79 3.54
C LEU A 217 25.94 2.73 4.04
N CYS A 218 25.15 1.75 3.60
CA CYS A 218 23.76 1.59 4.04
C CYS A 218 23.67 1.30 5.54
N LEU A 219 24.53 0.44 6.08
CA LEU A 219 24.62 0.17 7.51
C LEU A 219 25.08 1.43 8.27
N GLY A 220 26.05 2.18 7.74
CA GLY A 220 26.50 3.45 8.32
C GLY A 220 25.37 4.48 8.40
N ILE A 221 24.64 4.70 7.31
CA ILE A 221 23.47 5.59 7.28
C ILE A 221 22.41 5.12 8.28
N TYR A 222 22.12 3.82 8.34
CA TYR A 222 21.18 3.26 9.30
C TYR A 222 21.62 3.52 10.75
N LEU A 223 22.90 3.31 11.08
CA LEU A 223 23.44 3.56 12.41
C LEU A 223 23.44 5.05 12.77
N VAL A 224 23.74 5.94 11.82
CA VAL A 224 23.66 7.39 12.00
C VAL A 224 22.22 7.81 12.26
N LEU A 225 21.26 7.32 11.47
CA LEU A 225 19.84 7.59 11.68
C LEU A 225 19.36 7.06 13.04
N LEU A 226 19.80 5.87 13.44
CA LEU A 226 19.48 5.29 14.73
C LEU A 226 20.11 6.07 15.90
N PHE A 227 21.33 6.56 15.73
CA PHE A 227 21.99 7.44 16.69
C PHE A 227 21.26 8.77 16.81
N LEU A 228 20.92 9.42 15.69
CA LEU A 228 20.14 10.66 15.64
C LEU A 228 18.77 10.45 16.30
N LEU A 229 18.08 9.37 15.98
CA LEU A 229 16.79 9.03 16.58
C LEU A 229 16.91 8.84 18.09
N ARG A 230 17.93 8.13 18.57
CA ARG A 230 18.17 7.93 20.01
C ARG A 230 18.56 9.22 20.71
N ARG A 231 19.38 10.07 20.07
CA ARG A 231 19.88 11.33 20.64
C ARG A 231 18.82 12.42 20.68
N TYR A 232 18.06 12.58 19.60
CA TYR A 232 17.04 13.61 19.43
C TYR A 232 15.62 13.10 19.69
N ARG A 233 15.50 11.93 20.31
CA ARG A 233 14.24 11.28 20.64
C ARG A 233 13.24 12.27 21.25
N SER A 234 13.65 13.01 22.29
CA SER A 234 12.80 13.99 22.98
C SER A 234 12.30 15.12 22.07
N GLN A 235 13.14 15.61 21.16
CA GLN A 235 12.78 16.68 20.23
C GLN A 235 11.82 16.21 19.15
N ILE A 236 12.07 15.02 18.58
CA ILE A 236 11.17 14.39 17.60
C ILE A 236 9.78 14.22 18.22
N TRP A 237 9.70 13.79 19.48
CA TRP A 237 8.42 13.69 20.18
C TRP A 237 7.72 15.03 20.37
N SER A 238 8.45 16.07 20.75
CA SER A 238 7.87 17.41 20.90
C SER A 238 7.30 17.94 19.59
N TYR A 239 7.98 17.64 18.47
CA TYR A 239 7.53 18.00 17.14
C TYR A 239 6.29 17.20 16.72
N LEU A 240 6.32 15.87 16.87
CA LEU A 240 5.18 15.00 16.55
C LEU A 240 3.94 15.39 17.35
N ARG A 241 4.11 15.71 18.64
CA ARG A 241 3.02 16.20 19.49
C ARG A 241 2.45 17.52 18.98
N LYS A 242 3.31 18.51 18.68
CA LYS A 242 2.89 19.80 18.13
C LYS A 242 2.15 19.64 16.79
N MET A 243 2.54 18.66 15.97
CA MET A 243 1.87 18.38 14.71
C MET A 243 0.55 17.63 14.91
N SER A 244 0.46 16.71 15.87
CA SER A 244 -0.78 16.04 16.25
C SER A 244 -1.80 17.02 16.82
N GLU A 245 -1.39 17.93 17.71
CA GLU A 245 -2.26 18.96 18.30
C GLU A 245 -2.81 19.92 17.22
N LYS A 246 -2.06 20.16 16.14
CA LYS A 246 -2.54 20.94 14.98
C LYS A 246 -3.59 20.24 14.13
N ASN A 247 -3.79 18.93 14.29
CA ASN A 247 -4.79 18.15 13.55
C ASN A 247 -6.09 17.96 14.35
N ILE A 248 -6.12 18.32 15.63
CA ILE A 248 -7.30 18.23 16.51
C ILE A 248 -8.21 19.46 16.36
N ASN A 249 -7.67 20.58 15.85
CA ASN A 249 -8.38 21.82 15.56
C ASN A 249 -8.52 22.02 14.05
#